data_AF-A0A2A9FPE2-F1
#
_entry.id   AF-A0A2A9FPE2-F1
#
_cell.length_a   1.000
_cell.length_b   1.000
_cell.length_c   1.000
_cell.angle_alpha   90.00
_cell.angle_beta   90.00
_cell.angle_gamma   90.00
#
_symmetry.space_group_name_H-M   'P 1'
#
loop_
_entity.id
_entity.type
_entity.pdbx_description
1 polymer ?
#
loop_
_entity_poly.entity_id
_entity_poly.type
_entity_poly.pdbx_seq_one_letter_code
_entity_poly.pdbx_strand_id
1 'polypeptide(L)'
;MTSTNPARHIFSFEGGDKLTTIGATFFVSYLYHLHVDSTHRKWASIKTQKSRISTINKSEQYHSIWLKHIGGMSEANLNRNTLGLDGATIKKMALAIQKSLSIPRA
;
A
#
# COMPACT_ATOMS: atom_id res chain seq x y z
N MET A 1 11.66 30.25 17.80
CA MET A 1 11.29 29.86 16.43
C MET A 1 11.16 28.34 16.39
N THR A 2 9.94 27.82 16.60
CA THR A 2 9.67 26.38 16.58
C THR A 2 9.41 25.95 15.14
N SER A 3 10.42 25.36 14.50
CA SER A 3 10.26 24.64 13.25
C SER A 3 9.36 23.43 13.48
N THR A 4 8.08 23.55 13.12
CA THR A 4 7.12 22.44 13.07
C THR A 4 7.55 21.49 11.98
N ASN A 5 8.41 20.53 12.31
CA ASN A 5 8.65 19.37 11.48
C ASN A 5 7.30 18.64 11.39
N PRO A 6 6.63 18.52 10.23
CA PRO A 6 5.37 17.83 10.16
C PRO A 6 5.66 16.38 10.53
N ALA A 7 5.37 16.00 11.76
CA ALA A 7 5.56 14.67 12.28
C ALA A 7 4.98 13.72 11.24
N ARG A 8 5.82 12.82 10.70
CA ARG A 8 5.36 11.83 9.72
C ARG A 8 4.10 11.19 10.31
N HIS A 9 2.98 11.28 9.61
CA HIS A 9 1.73 10.70 10.08
C HIS A 9 1.89 9.17 10.09
N ILE A 10 2.24 8.63 11.26
CA ILE A 10 2.35 7.20 11.49
C ILE A 10 0.94 6.67 11.73
N PHE A 11 0.55 5.63 11.00
CA PHE A 11 -0.70 4.94 11.28
C PHE A 11 -0.67 4.32 12.69
N SER A 12 -1.72 4.56 13.47
CA SER A 12 -1.82 4.16 14.89
C SER A 12 -2.27 2.70 15.11
N PHE A 13 -1.89 1.78 14.21
CA PHE A 13 -2.22 0.35 14.31
C PHE A 13 -0.96 -0.50 14.09
N GLU A 14 -1.04 -1.80 14.38
CA GLU A 14 0.11 -2.71 14.30
C GLU A 14 0.72 -2.77 12.87
N GLY A 15 2.03 -2.55 12.79
CA GLY A 15 2.75 -2.43 11.51
C GLY A 15 2.47 -1.12 10.75
N GLY A 16 1.72 -0.18 11.33
CA GLY A 16 1.39 1.10 10.72
C GLY A 16 2.60 2.00 10.44
N ASP A 17 3.65 1.90 11.26
CA ASP A 17 4.96 2.51 11.04
C ASP A 17 5.61 2.03 9.72
N LYS A 18 5.51 0.73 9.46
CA LYS A 18 6.04 0.10 8.24
C LYS A 18 5.21 0.53 7.03
N LEU A 19 3.88 0.50 7.14
CA LEU A 19 3.02 0.95 6.05
C LEU A 19 3.25 2.43 5.70
N THR A 20 3.50 3.27 6.70
CA THR A 20 3.85 4.69 6.48
C THR A 20 5.15 4.82 5.70
N THR A 21 6.16 4.01 6.03
CA THR A 21 7.45 3.99 5.34
C THR A 21 7.34 3.44 3.91
N ILE A 22 6.55 2.39 3.72
CA ILE A 22 6.30 1.78 2.40
C ILE A 22 5.44 2.69 1.52
N GLY A 23 4.49 3.40 2.11
CA GLY A 23 3.42 4.10 1.41
C GLY A 23 2.28 3.17 1.00
N ALA A 24 1.06 3.48 1.43
CA ALA A 24 -0.15 2.70 1.17
C ALA A 24 -0.38 2.39 -0.33
N THR A 25 -0.18 3.38 -1.19
CA THR A 25 -0.40 3.24 -2.64
C THR A 25 0.66 2.40 -3.32
N PHE A 26 1.92 2.50 -2.88
CA PHE A 26 3.00 1.62 -3.36
C PHE A 26 2.71 0.17 -2.97
N PHE A 27 2.32 -0.05 -1.71
CA PHE A 27 1.97 -1.37 -1.20
C PHE A 27 0.86 -2.02 -2.05
N VAL A 28 -0.27 -1.34 -2.26
CA VAL A 28 -1.37 -1.86 -3.10
C VAL A 28 -0.91 -2.09 -4.54
N SER A 29 -0.18 -1.13 -5.12
CA SER A 29 0.31 -1.23 -6.49
C SER A 29 1.21 -2.45 -6.70
N TYR A 30 2.11 -2.74 -5.75
CA TYR A 30 3.00 -3.89 -5.83
C TYR A 30 2.27 -5.23 -5.59
N LEU A 31 1.40 -5.33 -4.58
CA LEU A 31 0.65 -6.57 -4.33
C LEU A 31 -0.33 -6.89 -5.47
N TYR A 32 -0.94 -5.87 -6.07
CA TYR A 32 -1.81 -6.08 -7.23
C TYR A 32 -1.06 -6.71 -8.39
N HIS A 33 0.18 -6.26 -8.61
CA HIS A 33 1.07 -6.87 -9.59
C HIS A 33 1.36 -8.35 -9.30
N LEU A 34 1.59 -8.70 -8.03
CA LEU A 34 1.94 -10.06 -7.64
C LEU A 34 0.76 -11.04 -7.68
N HIS A 35 -0.44 -10.57 -7.35
CA HIS A 35 -1.57 -11.47 -7.07
C HIS A 35 -2.72 -11.37 -8.07
N VAL A 36 -2.85 -10.25 -8.79
CA VAL A 36 -4.03 -9.99 -9.64
C VAL A 36 -3.65 -9.76 -11.09
N ASP A 37 -2.70 -8.87 -11.37
CA ASP A 37 -2.34 -8.48 -12.73
C ASP A 37 -0.83 -8.24 -12.87
N SER A 38 -0.13 -9.23 -13.43
CA SER A 38 1.32 -9.17 -13.64
C SER A 38 1.76 -8.10 -14.67
N THR A 39 0.84 -7.52 -15.44
CA THR A 39 1.14 -6.41 -16.37
C THR A 39 1.14 -5.05 -15.66
N HIS A 40 0.59 -4.95 -14.46
CA HIS A 40 0.59 -3.72 -13.68
C HIS A 40 2.00 -3.37 -13.19
N ARG A 41 2.56 -2.26 -13.68
CA ARG A 41 3.95 -1.83 -13.40
C ARG A 41 4.07 -0.45 -12.78
N LYS A 42 2.97 0.18 -12.33
CA LYS A 42 3.03 1.54 -11.76
C LYS A 42 4.00 1.65 -10.59
N TRP A 43 4.10 0.61 -9.75
CA TRP A 43 5.05 0.55 -8.62
C TRP A 43 6.52 0.63 -9.06
N ALA A 44 6.85 0.22 -10.29
CA ALA A 44 8.23 0.04 -10.74
C ALA A 44 8.99 1.35 -10.99
N SER A 45 8.28 2.48 -11.12
CA SER A 45 8.89 3.80 -11.35
C SER A 45 9.47 4.43 -10.08
N ILE A 46 9.20 3.86 -8.90
CA ILE A 46 9.66 4.41 -7.62
C ILE A 46 11.11 4.00 -7.35
N LYS A 47 11.99 5.00 -7.21
CA LYS A 47 13.43 4.79 -6.94
C LYS A 47 13.71 3.90 -5.72
N THR A 48 12.89 4.01 -4.68
CA THR A 48 13.03 3.23 -3.42
C THR A 48 12.30 1.88 -3.44
N GLN A 49 11.89 1.39 -4.62
CA GLN A 49 11.12 0.15 -4.73
C GLN A 49 11.77 -1.04 -4.02
N LYS A 50 13.09 -1.23 -4.14
CA LYS A 50 13.79 -2.40 -3.57
C LYS A 50 13.66 -2.48 -2.05
N SER A 51 13.87 -1.35 -1.35
CA SER A 51 13.75 -1.32 0.11
C SER A 51 12.30 -1.50 0.55
N ARG A 52 11.35 -0.86 -0.13
CA ARG A 52 9.91 -1.02 0.15
C ARG A 52 9.46 -2.47 -0.03
N ILE A 53 9.85 -3.13 -1.12
CA ILE A 53 9.55 -4.56 -1.37
C ILE A 53 10.13 -5.44 -0.28
N SER A 54 11.39 -5.20 0.13
CA SER A 54 12.00 -5.95 1.23
C SER A 54 11.20 -5.81 2.53
N THR A 55 10.74 -4.59 2.86
CA THR A 55 9.88 -4.37 4.03
C THR A 55 8.53 -5.06 3.88
N ILE A 56 7.91 -5.03 2.70
CA ILE A 56 6.64 -5.72 2.42
C ILE A 56 6.77 -7.22 2.68
N ASN A 57 7.77 -7.88 2.10
CA ASN A 57 7.97 -9.32 2.25
C ASN A 57 8.28 -9.73 3.70
N LYS A 58 8.96 -8.86 4.47
CA LYS A 58 9.22 -9.10 5.92
C LYS A 58 8.02 -8.81 6.82
N SER A 59 6.93 -8.28 6.26
CA SER A 59 5.75 -7.79 7.00
C SER A 59 4.46 -8.49 6.56
N GLU A 60 4.56 -9.71 5.99
CA GLU A 60 3.41 -10.46 5.45
C GLU A 60 2.26 -10.61 6.45
N GLN A 61 2.56 -10.79 7.72
CA GLN A 61 1.58 -10.88 8.80
C GLN A 61 0.65 -9.65 8.90
N TYR A 62 1.07 -8.49 8.37
CA TYR A 62 0.30 -7.25 8.42
C TYR A 62 -0.51 -6.95 7.15
N HIS A 63 -0.29 -7.69 6.05
CA HIS A 63 -0.87 -7.34 4.75
C HIS A 63 -2.40 -7.29 4.78
N SER A 64 -3.05 -8.24 5.45
CA SER A 64 -4.51 -8.27 5.58
C SER A 64 -5.06 -7.02 6.29
N ILE A 65 -4.44 -6.62 7.40
CA ILE A 65 -4.83 -5.43 8.17
C ILE A 65 -4.61 -4.17 7.33
N TRP A 66 -3.49 -4.08 6.62
CA TRP A 66 -3.18 -2.93 5.76
C TRP A 66 -4.18 -2.80 4.60
N LEU A 67 -4.50 -3.91 3.93
CA LEU A 67 -5.48 -3.90 2.85
C LEU A 67 -6.87 -3.46 3.35
N LYS A 68 -7.30 -3.94 4.52
CA LYS A 68 -8.57 -3.53 5.13
C LYS A 68 -8.56 -2.04 5.46
N HIS A 69 -7.48 -1.54 6.06
CA HIS A 69 -7.34 -0.12 6.40
C HIS A 69 -7.40 0.76 5.14
N ILE A 70 -6.63 0.40 4.10
CA ILE A 70 -6.59 1.16 2.85
C ILE A 70 -7.94 1.19 2.14
N GLY A 71 -8.69 0.09 2.18
CA GLY A 71 -10.07 0.06 1.69
C GLY A 71 -10.98 1.09 2.37
N GLY A 72 -10.75 1.37 3.66
CA GLY A 72 -11.49 2.35 4.46
C GLY A 72 -10.96 3.80 4.37
N MET A 73 -9.79 4.05 3.79
CA MET A 73 -9.23 5.41 3.70
C MET A 73 -10.06 6.34 2.80
N SER A 74 -10.00 7.64 3.01
CA SER A 74 -10.61 8.59 2.07
C SER A 74 -9.85 8.62 0.74
N GLU A 75 -10.57 8.81 -0.37
CA GLU A 75 -9.95 8.91 -1.69
C GLU A 75 -9.01 10.12 -1.78
N ALA A 76 -9.36 11.23 -1.12
CA ALA A 76 -8.50 12.41 -1.03
C ALA A 76 -7.13 12.11 -0.40
N ASN A 77 -7.06 11.21 0.59
CA ASN A 77 -5.79 10.79 1.17
C ASN A 77 -5.00 9.88 0.21
N LEU A 78 -5.70 8.99 -0.49
CA LEU A 78 -5.08 8.07 -1.46
C LEU A 78 -4.56 8.81 -2.70
N ASN A 79 -5.24 9.86 -3.14
CA ASN A 79 -4.88 10.68 -4.31
C ASN A 79 -3.57 11.45 -4.17
N ARG A 80 -3.00 11.56 -2.95
CA ARG A 80 -1.73 12.27 -2.70
C ARG A 80 -0.48 11.46 -3.12
N ASN A 81 -0.65 10.42 -3.92
CA ASN A 81 0.44 9.53 -4.32
C ASN A 81 1.15 10.01 -5.59
N THR A 82 2.42 9.62 -5.73
CA THR A 82 3.25 9.93 -6.91
C THR A 82 3.11 8.90 -8.04
N LEU A 83 2.24 7.90 -7.90
CA LEU A 83 2.01 6.86 -8.90
C LEU A 83 0.95 7.25 -9.95
N GLY A 84 0.24 8.35 -9.71
CA GLY A 84 -0.87 8.81 -10.57
C GLY A 84 -2.07 7.87 -10.55
N LEU A 85 -2.24 7.07 -9.49
CA LEU A 85 -3.41 6.23 -9.29
C LEU A 85 -4.46 7.00 -8.50
N ASP A 86 -5.71 6.99 -8.93
CA ASP A 86 -6.80 7.57 -8.16
C ASP A 86 -7.22 6.66 -6.99
N GLY A 87 -7.82 7.26 -5.98
CA GLY A 87 -8.19 6.61 -4.73
C GLY A 87 -9.23 5.51 -4.92
N ALA A 88 -10.18 5.70 -5.84
CA ALA A 88 -11.18 4.67 -6.14
C ALA A 88 -10.52 3.45 -6.78
N THR A 89 -9.58 3.65 -7.72
CA THR A 89 -8.76 2.58 -8.31
C THR A 89 -7.95 1.86 -7.25
N ILE A 90 -7.28 2.58 -6.34
CA ILE A 90 -6.51 1.97 -5.25
C ILE A 90 -7.39 1.10 -4.35
N LYS A 91 -8.61 1.56 -4.00
CA LYS A 91 -9.56 0.76 -3.22
C LYS A 91 -10.02 -0.50 -3.96
N LYS A 92 -10.32 -0.39 -5.25
CA LYS A 92 -10.68 -1.55 -6.09
C LYS A 92 -9.55 -2.57 -6.16
N MET A 93 -8.31 -2.11 -6.34
CA MET A 93 -7.13 -2.96 -6.31
C MET A 93 -6.95 -3.65 -4.95
N ALA A 94 -7.09 -2.91 -3.84
CA ALA A 94 -7.02 -3.47 -2.49
C ALA A 94 -8.06 -4.59 -2.27
N LEU A 95 -9.29 -4.37 -2.72
CA LEU A 95 -10.35 -5.39 -2.65
C LEU A 95 -10.03 -6.61 -3.52
N ALA A 96 -9.53 -6.41 -4.75
CA ALA A 96 -9.15 -7.50 -5.63
C ALA A 96 -8.02 -8.37 -5.03
N ILE A 97 -7.02 -7.74 -4.41
CA ILE A 97 -5.95 -8.43 -3.70
C ILE A 97 -6.53 -9.25 -2.54
N GLN A 98 -7.39 -8.66 -1.70
CA GLN A 98 -8.02 -9.40 -0.59
C GLN A 98 -8.76 -10.64 -1.07
N LYS A 99 -9.53 -10.51 -2.16
CA LYS A 99 -10.22 -11.65 -2.78
C LYS A 99 -9.25 -12.71 -3.27
N SER A 100 -8.16 -12.31 -3.95
CA SER A 100 -7.14 -13.25 -4.43
C SER A 100 -6.43 -14.00 -3.30
N LEU A 101 -6.20 -13.37 -2.15
CA LEU A 101 -5.56 -14.00 -0.99
C LEU A 101 -6.51 -14.89 -0.18
N SER A 102 -7.83 -14.68 -0.33
CA SER A 102 -8.86 -15.45 0.38
C SER A 102 -9.22 -16.76 -0.32
N ILE A 103 -8.83 -16.93 -1.59
CA ILE A 103 -9.09 -18.15 -2.36
C ILE A 103 -7.93 -19.12 -2.11
N PRO A 104 -8.17 -20.31 -1.53
CA PRO A 104 -7.15 -21.36 -1.45
C PRO A 104 -6.69 -21.67 -2.87
N ARG A 105 -5.40 -21.51 -3.15
CA ARG A 105 -4.82 -22.00 -4.41
C ARG A 105 -4.90 -23.52 -4.35
N ALA A 106 -5.73 -24.09 -5.23
CA ALA A 106 -5.88 -25.53 -5.42
C ALA A 106 -4.58 -26.18 -5.87
#